data_AF-A0A432HW86-F1
#
_entry.id   AF-A0A432HW86-F1
#
_cell.length_a   1.000
_cell.length_b   1.000
_cell.length_c   1.000
_cell.angle_alpha   90.00
_cell.angle_beta   90.00
_cell.angle_gamma   90.00
#
_symmetry.space_group_name_H-M   'P 1'
#
loop_
_entity.id
_entity.type
_entity.pdbx_description
1 polymer ?
#
loop_
_entity_poly.entity_id
_entity_poly.type
_entity_poly.pdbx_seq_one_letter_code
_entity_poly.pdbx_strand_id
1 'polypeptide(L)'
;MGRFHGFRACVTCNIPCTPLNFVDLERKRYCLACFTEMSNPEHPELEEIRKKCEDAVSEWKCIKWDRSEYKLPSGPLPARGHK
;
A
#
# COMPACT_ATOMS: atom_id res chain seq x y z
N MET A 1 19.23 4.41 7.61
CA MET A 1 18.05 3.85 6.89
C MET A 1 17.39 4.98 6.13
N GLY A 2 17.24 4.86 4.81
CA GLY A 2 16.49 5.84 4.04
C GLY A 2 15.08 5.93 4.60
N ARG A 3 14.60 7.15 4.91
CA ARG A 3 13.21 7.34 5.33
C ARG A 3 12.33 6.91 4.16
N PHE A 4 11.72 5.74 4.28
CA PHE A 4 10.81 5.26 3.25
C PHE A 4 9.59 6.17 3.24
N HIS A 5 9.52 7.03 2.24
CA HIS A 5 8.40 7.91 1.99
C HIS A 5 7.29 7.07 1.35
N GLY A 6 6.46 6.42 2.18
CA GLY A 6 5.26 5.74 1.69
C GLY A 6 4.36 6.69 0.91
N PHE A 7 3.23 6.21 0.38
CA PHE A 7 2.32 7.02 -0.45
C PHE A 7 1.52 8.07 0.36
N ARG A 8 2.05 8.59 1.48
CA ARG A 8 1.39 9.56 2.37
C ARG A 8 0.05 9.01 2.90
N ALA A 9 -0.73 9.84 3.57
CA ALA A 9 -2.05 9.48 4.08
C ALA A 9 -3.12 10.34 3.40
N CYS A 10 -4.34 9.83 3.36
CA CYS A 10 -5.49 10.59 2.89
C CYS A 10 -5.73 11.80 3.80
N VAL A 11 -5.96 12.99 3.22
CA VAL A 11 -6.22 14.20 4.01
C VAL A 11 -7.57 14.18 4.75
N THR A 12 -8.51 13.32 4.32
CA THR A 12 -9.86 13.24 4.91
C THR A 12 -9.93 12.20 6.02
N CYS A 13 -9.55 10.94 5.76
CA CYS A 13 -9.67 9.84 6.72
C CYS A 13 -8.34 9.43 7.38
N ASN A 14 -7.22 10.04 6.99
CA ASN A 14 -5.88 9.76 7.51
C ASN A 14 -5.38 8.31 7.38
N ILE A 15 -6.07 7.48 6.57
CA ILE A 15 -5.62 6.13 6.24
C ILE A 15 -4.39 6.23 5.33
N PRO A 16 -3.34 5.40 5.53
CA PRO A 16 -2.20 5.33 4.62
C PRO A 16 -2.66 5.00 3.20
N CYS A 17 -2.20 5.75 2.21
CA CYS A 17 -2.49 5.38 0.83
C CYS A 17 -1.59 4.22 0.41
N THR A 18 -2.14 3.32 -0.40
CA THR A 18 -1.42 2.19 -1.01
C THR A 18 -1.28 2.41 -2.51
N PRO A 19 -0.36 1.72 -3.21
CA PRO A 19 -0.25 1.81 -4.65
C PRO A 19 -1.64 1.66 -5.32
N LEU A 20 -1.93 2.51 -6.30
CA LEU A 20 -3.17 2.50 -7.08
C LEU A 20 -4.47 2.84 -6.33
N ASN A 21 -4.45 3.09 -5.01
CA ASN A 21 -5.65 3.39 -4.21
C ASN A 21 -5.73 4.86 -3.75
N PHE A 22 -5.17 5.79 -4.51
CA PHE A 22 -5.23 7.22 -4.19
C PHE A 22 -5.32 8.11 -5.42
N VAL A 23 -5.79 9.33 -5.21
CA VAL A 23 -5.84 10.41 -6.19
C VAL A 23 -5.23 11.66 -5.56
N ASP A 24 -4.34 12.32 -6.31
CA ASP A 24 -3.84 13.64 -5.94
C ASP A 24 -4.67 14.72 -6.67
N LEU A 25 -5.32 15.58 -5.89
CA LEU A 25 -6.09 16.71 -6.38
C LEU A 25 -5.59 17.98 -5.67
N GLU A 26 -5.22 19.01 -6.43
CA GLU A 26 -4.77 20.30 -5.87
C GLU A 26 -3.66 20.18 -4.82
N ARG A 27 -2.69 19.28 -5.04
CA ARG A 27 -1.58 18.96 -4.12
C ARG A 27 -2.02 18.30 -2.79
N LYS A 28 -3.30 17.97 -2.63
CA LYS A 28 -3.83 17.15 -1.54
C LYS A 28 -4.02 15.71 -2.03
N ARG A 29 -3.78 14.75 -1.13
CA ARG A 29 -3.93 13.33 -1.44
C ARG A 29 -5.19 12.77 -0.80
N TYR A 30 -6.02 12.12 -1.61
CA TYR A 30 -7.25 11.47 -1.18
C TYR A 30 -7.14 9.96 -1.46
N CYS A 31 -7.65 9.12 -0.56
CA CYS A 31 -7.91 7.73 -0.93
C CYS A 31 -9.07 7.70 -1.94
N LEU A 32 -9.16 6.63 -2.73
CA LEU A 32 -10.24 6.50 -3.73
C LEU A 32 -11.61 6.64 -3.09
N ALA A 33 -11.84 6.02 -1.94
CA ALA A 33 -13.12 6.13 -1.22
C ALA A 33 -13.52 7.59 -0.92
N CYS A 34 -12.64 8.38 -0.30
CA CYS A 34 -12.95 9.77 0.05
C CYS A 34 -13.05 10.66 -1.20
N PHE A 35 -12.33 10.35 -2.27
CA PHE A 35 -12.47 11.06 -3.54
C PHE A 35 -13.81 10.74 -4.21
N THR A 36 -14.21 9.47 -4.25
CA THR A 36 -15.50 9.03 -4.78
C THR A 36 -16.65 9.64 -3.98
N GLU A 37 -16.58 9.63 -2.66
CA GLU A 37 -17.60 10.25 -1.80
C GLU A 37 -17.75 11.76 -2.05
N MET A 38 -16.63 12.47 -2.28
CA MET A 38 -16.63 13.89 -2.58
C MET A 38 -17.21 14.22 -3.97
N SER A 39 -16.98 13.36 -4.96
CA SER A 39 -17.37 13.58 -6.36
C SER A 39 -18.74 12.98 -6.71
N ASN A 40 -19.10 11.86 -6.09
CA ASN A 40 -20.36 11.15 -6.26
C ASN A 40 -20.75 10.45 -4.94
N PRO A 41 -21.42 11.16 -4.01
CA PRO A 41 -21.76 10.62 -2.70
C PRO A 41 -22.75 9.45 -2.75
N GLU A 42 -23.57 9.33 -3.80
CA GLU A 42 -24.53 8.24 -3.99
C GLU A 42 -23.97 7.08 -4.84
N HIS A 43 -22.64 6.98 -4.96
CA HIS A 43 -22.02 5.90 -5.70
C HIS A 43 -22.40 4.54 -5.06
N PRO A 44 -23.03 3.61 -5.82
CA PRO A 44 -23.56 2.37 -5.25
C PRO A 44 -22.48 1.46 -4.65
N GLU A 45 -21.23 1.58 -5.12
CA GLU A 45 -20.10 0.77 -4.66
C GLU A 45 -19.20 1.49 -3.63
N LEU A 46 -19.65 2.60 -3.03
CA LEU A 46 -18.79 3.40 -2.15
C LEU A 46 -18.26 2.60 -0.95
N GLU A 47 -19.10 1.77 -0.33
CA GLU A 47 -18.71 0.89 0.77
C GLU A 47 -17.69 -0.17 0.33
N GLU A 48 -17.83 -0.70 -0.88
CA GLU A 48 -16.90 -1.69 -1.42
C GLU A 48 -15.53 -1.07 -1.69
N ILE A 49 -15.50 0.14 -2.24
CA ILE A 49 -14.27 0.91 -2.45
C ILE A 49 -13.58 1.21 -1.10
N ARG A 50 -14.34 1.54 -0.05
CA ARG A 50 -13.80 1.72 1.31
C ARG A 50 -13.13 0.46 1.82
N LYS A 51 -13.81 -0.70 1.76
CA LYS A 51 -13.22 -1.99 2.17
C LYS A 51 -11.97 -2.32 1.39
N LYS A 52 -11.98 -2.17 0.06
CA LYS A 52 -10.80 -2.39 -0.79
C LYS A 52 -9.61 -1.53 -0.37
N CYS A 53 -9.84 -0.26 -0.01
CA CYS A 53 -8.77 0.61 0.49
C CYS A 53 -8.20 0.12 1.83
N GLU A 54 -9.04 -0.33 2.76
CA GLU A 54 -8.64 -0.84 4.07
C GLU A 54 -7.87 -2.17 3.97
N ASP A 55 -8.37 -3.10 3.15
CA ASP A 55 -7.75 -4.40 2.89
C ASP A 55 -6.38 -4.23 2.25
N ALA A 56 -6.29 -3.37 1.22
CA ALA A 56 -5.01 -3.07 0.58
C ALA A 56 -3.99 -2.49 1.58
N VAL A 57 -4.42 -1.68 2.55
CA VAL A 57 -3.55 -1.16 3.61
C VAL A 57 -3.07 -2.28 4.53
N SER A 58 -3.94 -3.23 4.87
CA SER A 58 -3.59 -4.41 5.66
C SER A 58 -2.53 -5.25 4.94
N GLU A 59 -2.78 -5.59 3.67
CA GLU A 59 -1.85 -6.37 2.85
C GLU A 59 -0.52 -5.65 2.65
N TRP A 60 -0.55 -4.35 2.33
CA TRP A 60 0.65 -3.57 2.09
C TRP A 60 1.52 -3.45 3.35
N LYS A 61 0.90 -3.37 4.54
CA LYS A 61 1.64 -3.47 5.80
C LYS A 61 2.30 -4.84 5.93
N CYS A 62 1.61 -5.93 5.61
CA CYS A 62 2.16 -7.29 5.68
C CYS A 62 3.30 -7.54 4.68
N ILE A 63 3.17 -7.11 3.42
CA ILE A 63 4.23 -7.19 2.41
C ILE A 63 5.48 -6.46 2.88
N LYS A 64 5.32 -5.27 3.47
CA LYS A 64 6.45 -4.52 4.04
C LYS A 64 7.18 -5.29 5.16
N TRP A 65 6.49 -6.17 5.88
CA TRP A 65 7.09 -7.01 6.93
C TRP A 65 7.65 -8.33 6.39
N ASP A 66 7.28 -8.74 5.19
CA ASP A 66 7.77 -9.97 4.60
C ASP A 66 9.27 -9.85 4.27
N ARG A 67 10.07 -10.70 4.93
CA ARG A 67 11.52 -10.75 4.74
C ARG A 67 11.93 -11.65 3.58
N SER A 68 10.99 -12.30 2.90
CA SER A 68 11.30 -13.27 1.85
C SER A 68 11.82 -12.61 0.57
N GLU A 69 11.45 -11.36 0.30
CA GLU A 69 12.03 -10.56 -0.79
C GLU A 69 13.50 -10.16 -0.54
N TYR A 70 13.94 -10.14 0.72
CA TYR A 70 15.34 -9.93 1.12
C TYR A 70 16.05 -11.25 1.44
N LYS A 71 15.82 -12.31 0.65
CA LYS A 71 16.80 -13.39 0.61
C LYS A 71 18.09 -12.78 0.08
N LEU A 72 19.06 -12.57 0.98
CA LEU A 72 20.44 -12.36 0.57
C LEU A 72 20.76 -13.43 -0.48
N PRO A 73 21.37 -13.07 -1.63
CA PRO A 73 21.74 -14.05 -2.62
C PRO A 73 22.43 -15.19 -1.89
N SER A 74 22.04 -16.44 -2.20
CA SER A 74 22.75 -17.60 -1.68
C SER A 74 24.23 -17.37 -1.96
N GLY A 75 25.02 -17.16 -0.90
CA GLY A 75 26.47 -17.01 -1.03
C GLY A 75 27.04 -18.22 -1.78
N PRO A 76 28.26 -18.10 -2.32
CA PRO A 76 28.87 -19.20 -3.07
C PRO A 76 28.76 -20.50 -2.26
N LEU A 77 28.26 -21.55 -2.93
CA LEU A 77 28.14 -22.87 -2.31
C LEU A 77 29.49 -23.27 -1.73
N PRO A 78 29.54 -23.84 -0.52
CA PRO A 78 30.80 -24.32 0.04
C PRO A 78 31.38 -25.36 -0.93
N ALA A 79 32.65 -25.19 -1.30
CA ALA A 79 33.33 -26.03 -2.29
C ALA A 79 33.39 -27.55 -1.94
N ARG A 80 32.90 -27.93 -0.77
CA ARG A 80 32.84 -29.32 -0.30
C ARG A 80 31.46 -29.59 0.29
N GLY A 81 30.53 -30.04 -0.55
CA GLY A 81 29.15 -30.28 -0.14
C GLY A 81 28.34 -31.14 -1.10
N HIS A 82 28.97 -32.08 -1.82
CA HIS A 82 28.27 -33.16 -2.51
C HIS A 82 28.93 -34.48 -2.13
N LYS A 83 28.29 -35.19 -1.19
CA LYS A 83 28.39 -36.64 -1.02
C LYS A 83 26.98 -37.18 -1.04
#